data_AF-M3IGR4-F1
#
_entry.id   AF-M3IGR4-F1
#
_cell.length_a   1.000
_cell.length_b   1.000
_cell.length_c   1.000
_cell.angle_alpha   90.00
_cell.angle_beta   90.00
_cell.angle_gamma   90.00
#
_symmetry.space_group_name_H-M   'P 1'
#
loop_
_entity.id
_entity.type
_entity.pdbx_description
1 polymer ?
#
loop_
_entity_poly.entity_id
_entity_poly.type
_entity_poly.pdbx_seq_one_letter_code
_entity_poly.pdbx_strand_id
1 'polypeptide(L)'
;MIGETFPIVIPEEVNLYGDFNGKGLIGGSSSLYAGPPGTTPKTGITLISGNGPDVSGHNNVTLKLNNSSQVAGFKITNPKPFDNKVYSTTVLLYNTNSAKVKSNTIEGIFGGHGVNVSTYNSPDSGGNIISGNSILSNYNGIADSTMSASKVNKVEKNIIIQNNIGVKSNYVKLDLGQGSTGSVGENTFSCNHHQDIYVGTAASGQTQYALNNAWDHMPPTTSRSYDGYGIDIVNLNYETIVYYAGGSVASGACN
;
A
#
# COMPACT_ATOMS: atom_id res chain seq x y z
N MET A 1 -21.81 -3.63 -23.64
CA MET A 1 -21.30 -2.79 -22.55
C MET A 1 -20.01 -2.18 -23.07
N ILE A 2 -19.93 -0.84 -23.22
CA ILE A 2 -18.72 -0.16 -23.68
C ILE A 2 -18.24 0.65 -22.47
N GLY A 3 -17.35 0.07 -21.69
CA GLY A 3 -16.82 0.63 -20.45
C GLY A 3 -15.76 -0.31 -19.87
N GLU A 4 -14.86 0.23 -19.06
CA GLU A 4 -13.85 -0.55 -18.35
C GLU A 4 -14.52 -1.48 -17.32
N THR A 5 -14.14 -2.75 -17.33
CA THR A 5 -14.63 -3.74 -16.35
C THR A 5 -13.66 -3.80 -15.17
N PHE A 6 -14.18 -3.64 -13.96
CA PHE A 6 -13.40 -3.71 -12.72
C PHE A 6 -13.57 -5.05 -11.99
N PRO A 7 -12.51 -5.52 -11.27
CA PRO A 7 -11.18 -4.92 -11.22
C PRO A 7 -10.45 -5.03 -12.55
N ILE A 8 -9.58 -4.06 -12.85
CA ILE A 8 -8.56 -4.26 -13.89
C ILE A 8 -7.58 -5.30 -13.33
N VAL A 9 -7.40 -6.40 -14.05
CA VAL A 9 -6.47 -7.47 -13.65
C VAL A 9 -5.21 -7.34 -14.49
N ILE A 10 -4.08 -7.07 -13.85
CA ILE A 10 -2.76 -7.06 -14.48
C ILE A 10 -2.28 -8.50 -14.57
N PRO A 11 -2.08 -9.06 -15.78
CA PRO A 11 -1.64 -10.43 -15.95
C PRO A 11 -0.24 -10.66 -15.36
N GLU A 12 0.09 -11.93 -15.17
CA GLU A 12 1.43 -12.33 -14.72
C GLU A 12 2.50 -11.79 -15.65
N GLU A 13 3.62 -11.35 -15.07
CA GLU A 13 4.79 -10.77 -15.78
C GLU A 13 4.52 -9.48 -16.59
N VAL A 14 3.28 -8.98 -16.60
CA VAL A 14 2.94 -7.73 -17.28
C VAL A 14 3.27 -6.54 -16.39
N ASN A 15 3.96 -5.56 -16.98
CA ASN A 15 4.25 -4.29 -16.35
C ASN A 15 3.38 -3.20 -16.97
N LEU A 16 2.56 -2.56 -16.15
CA LEU A 16 1.74 -1.42 -16.52
C LEU A 16 2.39 -0.12 -16.02
N TYR A 17 2.61 0.80 -16.95
CA TYR A 17 3.25 2.09 -16.69
C TYR A 17 2.33 3.24 -17.10
N GLY A 18 2.08 4.13 -16.15
CA GLY A 18 1.47 5.44 -16.36
C GLY A 18 2.55 6.48 -16.60
N ASP A 19 2.14 7.73 -16.69
CA ASP A 19 3.09 8.84 -16.86
C ASP A 19 3.84 9.09 -15.52
N PHE A 20 5.16 8.94 -15.52
CA PHE A 20 6.00 9.14 -14.32
C PHE A 20 6.28 10.61 -14.03
N ASN A 21 6.53 11.40 -15.07
CA ASN A 21 6.77 12.86 -14.97
C ASN A 21 5.44 13.59 -14.86
N GLY A 22 4.44 12.97 -15.45
CA GLY A 22 3.08 13.28 -15.25
C GLY A 22 2.48 12.61 -14.02
N LYS A 23 2.20 13.50 -13.09
CA LYS A 23 0.78 13.79 -12.86
C LYS A 23 0.06 14.23 -14.19
N GLY A 24 0.19 13.45 -15.27
CA GLY A 24 0.29 13.79 -16.70
C GLY A 24 0.87 15.13 -17.08
N LEU A 25 2.11 15.15 -17.57
CA LEU A 25 2.65 16.30 -18.27
C LEU A 25 3.51 15.82 -19.46
N ILE A 26 3.09 16.33 -20.62
CA ILE A 26 3.55 16.19 -22.02
C ILE A 26 5.04 15.85 -22.21
N GLY A 27 5.33 15.02 -23.23
CA GLY A 27 6.47 15.27 -24.12
C GLY A 27 7.43 14.12 -24.42
N GLY A 28 7.20 12.91 -23.91
CA GLY A 28 7.91 11.73 -24.41
C GLY A 28 7.32 11.29 -25.75
N SER A 29 8.17 11.06 -26.75
CA SER A 29 7.83 10.72 -28.15
C SER A 29 7.05 9.39 -28.36
N SER A 30 6.40 8.87 -27.33
CA SER A 30 5.76 7.55 -27.34
C SER A 30 4.54 7.42 -26.41
N SER A 31 3.84 8.51 -26.07
CA SER A 31 2.50 8.35 -25.46
C SER A 31 1.52 7.81 -26.50
N LEU A 32 1.19 6.52 -26.40
CA LEU A 32 0.22 5.83 -27.28
C LEU A 32 -1.23 6.31 -27.08
N TYR A 33 -1.49 7.14 -26.08
CA TYR A 33 -2.80 7.76 -25.83
C TYR A 33 -2.80 9.22 -26.27
N ALA A 34 -2.61 9.46 -27.57
CA ALA A 34 -3.07 10.69 -28.18
C ALA A 34 -4.59 10.60 -28.35
N GLY A 35 -5.32 11.68 -28.10
CA GLY A 35 -6.73 11.74 -28.46
C GLY A 35 -6.93 11.60 -29.99
N PRO A 36 -8.17 11.74 -30.50
CA PRO A 36 -8.43 11.74 -31.94
C PRO A 36 -7.42 12.61 -32.71
N PRO A 37 -7.02 12.21 -33.94
CA PRO A 37 -6.06 12.97 -34.74
C PRO A 37 -6.42 14.46 -34.77
N GLY A 38 -5.48 15.33 -34.42
CA GLY A 38 -5.70 16.78 -34.35
C GLY A 38 -6.09 17.32 -32.97
N THR A 39 -6.17 16.47 -31.94
CA THR A 39 -6.35 16.93 -30.54
C THR A 39 -5.00 16.98 -29.82
N THR A 40 -4.79 18.02 -29.02
CA THR A 40 -3.62 18.13 -28.13
C THR A 40 -3.60 16.91 -27.19
N PRO A 41 -2.46 16.19 -27.03
CA PRO A 41 -2.35 15.12 -26.05
C PRO A 41 -2.79 15.59 -24.67
N LYS A 42 -3.66 14.81 -24.01
CA LYS A 42 -4.16 15.18 -22.68
C LYS A 42 -2.99 15.23 -21.69
N THR A 43 -2.81 16.40 -21.10
CA THR A 43 -1.88 16.64 -20.00
C THR A 43 -2.65 16.39 -18.70
N GLY A 44 -2.33 15.34 -17.97
CA GLY A 44 -2.84 15.18 -16.62
C GLY A 44 -2.75 13.75 -16.12
N ILE A 45 -2.81 13.61 -14.79
CA ILE A 45 -2.64 12.36 -14.05
C ILE A 45 -3.29 11.20 -14.80
N THR A 46 -2.54 10.13 -15.06
CA THR A 46 -3.15 8.89 -15.56
C THR A 46 -3.94 8.26 -14.42
N LEU A 47 -5.26 8.40 -14.48
CA LEU A 47 -6.19 7.99 -13.44
C LEU A 47 -6.77 6.61 -13.74
N ILE A 48 -6.72 5.72 -12.75
CA ILE A 48 -7.53 4.51 -12.70
C ILE A 48 -8.52 4.69 -11.56
N SER A 49 -9.82 4.74 -11.87
CA SER A 49 -10.86 4.93 -10.86
C SER A 49 -12.05 4.02 -11.12
N GLY A 50 -12.31 3.10 -10.18
CA GLY A 50 -13.43 2.19 -10.28
C GLY A 50 -13.41 1.15 -9.18
N ASN A 51 -14.41 0.28 -9.17
CA ASN A 51 -14.48 -0.84 -8.24
C ASN A 51 -15.37 -1.93 -8.83
N GLY A 52 -15.03 -3.19 -8.56
CA GLY A 52 -15.83 -4.34 -8.98
C GLY A 52 -15.55 -5.59 -8.14
N PRO A 53 -16.35 -6.65 -8.30
CA PRO A 53 -16.15 -7.89 -7.58
C PRO A 53 -14.91 -8.65 -8.10
N ASP A 54 -14.14 -9.26 -7.21
CA ASP A 54 -13.08 -10.22 -7.57
C ASP A 54 -13.49 -11.66 -7.23
N VAL A 55 -13.03 -12.60 -8.05
CA VAL A 55 -13.31 -14.03 -7.89
C VAL A 55 -12.74 -14.64 -6.61
N SER A 56 -11.80 -13.98 -5.93
CA SER A 56 -11.29 -14.40 -4.62
C SER A 56 -12.23 -14.12 -3.45
N GLY A 57 -13.39 -13.48 -3.69
CA GLY A 57 -14.33 -13.07 -2.65
C GLY A 57 -14.06 -11.67 -2.08
N HIS A 58 -13.01 -10.98 -2.55
CA HIS A 58 -12.81 -9.56 -2.30
C HIS A 58 -13.81 -8.75 -3.14
N ASN A 59 -14.48 -7.78 -2.51
CA ASN A 59 -15.47 -6.94 -3.17
C ASN A 59 -14.92 -5.52 -3.33
N ASN A 60 -15.47 -4.79 -4.31
CA ASN A 60 -15.11 -3.40 -4.57
C ASN A 60 -13.59 -3.23 -4.77
N VAL A 61 -13.00 -4.05 -5.65
CA VAL A 61 -11.57 -4.00 -6.01
C VAL A 61 -11.38 -3.11 -7.25
N THR A 62 -10.41 -2.19 -7.21
CA THR A 62 -10.05 -1.37 -8.38
C THR A 62 -9.04 -2.08 -9.28
N LEU A 63 -7.93 -2.51 -8.71
CA LEU A 63 -6.82 -3.13 -9.45
C LEU A 63 -6.37 -4.41 -8.75
N LYS A 64 -6.10 -5.46 -9.52
CA LYS A 64 -5.49 -6.70 -9.03
C LYS A 64 -4.23 -7.01 -9.81
N LEU A 65 -3.16 -7.37 -9.10
CA LEU A 65 -1.90 -7.78 -9.72
C LEU A 65 -1.70 -9.29 -9.53
N ASN A 66 -1.35 -9.97 -10.62
CA ASN A 66 -0.87 -11.35 -10.57
C ASN A 66 0.64 -11.42 -10.37
N ASN A 67 1.18 -12.63 -10.28
CA ASN A 67 2.59 -12.87 -9.99
C ASN A 67 3.53 -12.08 -10.90
N SER A 68 4.63 -11.59 -10.34
CA SER A 68 5.71 -10.92 -11.08
C SER A 68 5.26 -9.70 -11.92
N SER A 69 4.03 -9.22 -11.74
CA SER A 69 3.48 -8.06 -12.46
C SER A 69 3.84 -6.75 -11.77
N GLN A 70 3.66 -5.63 -12.47
CA GLN A 70 3.91 -4.30 -11.91
C GLN A 70 2.84 -3.30 -12.31
N VAL A 71 2.56 -2.37 -11.39
CA VAL A 71 1.87 -1.11 -11.69
C VAL A 71 2.70 0.07 -11.18
N ALA A 72 2.91 1.06 -12.04
CA ALA A 72 3.62 2.28 -11.67
C ALA A 72 3.17 3.53 -12.42
N GLY A 73 3.26 4.71 -11.78
CA GLY A 73 3.00 6.01 -12.42
C GLY A 73 1.53 6.39 -12.54
N PHE A 74 0.63 5.81 -11.74
CA PHE A 74 -0.80 6.13 -11.77
C PHE A 74 -1.26 6.86 -10.52
N LYS A 75 -2.34 7.63 -10.64
CA LYS A 75 -3.26 7.84 -9.52
C LYS A 75 -4.33 6.77 -9.59
N ILE A 76 -4.50 6.03 -8.51
CA ILE A 76 -5.44 4.92 -8.40
C ILE A 76 -6.40 5.26 -7.26
N THR A 77 -7.69 5.28 -7.56
CA THR A 77 -8.74 5.61 -6.58
C THR A 77 -9.83 4.56 -6.59
N ASN A 78 -10.36 4.29 -5.40
CA ASN A 78 -11.57 3.50 -5.25
C ASN A 78 -12.72 4.41 -4.79
N PRO A 79 -13.76 4.62 -5.62
CA PRO A 79 -14.84 5.54 -5.29
C PRO A 79 -15.86 4.95 -4.31
N LYS A 80 -15.66 3.72 -3.80
CA LYS A 80 -16.54 3.12 -2.80
C LYS A 80 -16.27 3.78 -1.43
N PRO A 81 -17.29 4.39 -0.79
CA PRO A 81 -17.16 4.89 0.57
C PRO A 81 -16.86 3.78 1.58
N PHE A 82 -16.34 4.16 2.74
CA PHE A 82 -16.11 3.23 3.84
C PHE A 82 -17.36 2.40 4.19
N ASP A 83 -17.15 1.10 4.32
CA ASP A 83 -18.16 0.13 4.77
C ASP A 83 -17.46 -0.83 5.74
N ASN A 84 -17.96 -0.90 6.98
CA ASN A 84 -17.37 -1.72 8.04
C ASN A 84 -17.72 -3.21 7.92
N LYS A 85 -18.57 -3.60 6.97
CA LYS A 85 -18.88 -5.00 6.67
C LYS A 85 -18.07 -5.50 5.47
N VAL A 86 -17.82 -4.63 4.49
CA VAL A 86 -17.16 -5.00 3.23
C VAL A 86 -16.17 -3.92 2.83
N TYR A 87 -14.91 -4.06 3.26
CA TYR A 87 -13.86 -3.12 2.88
C TYR A 87 -13.60 -3.14 1.37
N SER A 88 -13.53 -1.95 0.77
CA SER A 88 -12.98 -1.77 -0.57
C SER A 88 -11.49 -2.05 -0.60
N THR A 89 -10.95 -2.33 -1.79
CA THR A 89 -9.51 -2.47 -2.00
C THR A 89 -9.11 -1.72 -3.26
N THR A 90 -8.19 -0.76 -3.13
CA THR A 90 -7.68 -0.03 -4.30
C THR A 90 -6.71 -0.90 -5.09
N VAL A 91 -5.72 -1.52 -4.43
CA VAL A 91 -4.78 -2.46 -5.06
C VAL A 91 -4.77 -3.78 -4.30
N LEU A 92 -5.15 -4.87 -4.97
CA LEU A 92 -5.21 -6.22 -4.42
C LEU A 92 -4.02 -7.06 -4.88
N LEU A 93 -3.27 -7.60 -3.90
CA LEU A 93 -2.24 -8.62 -4.07
C LEU A 93 -2.74 -9.91 -3.38
N TYR A 94 -3.64 -10.64 -4.05
CA TYR A 94 -4.23 -11.87 -3.52
C TYR A 94 -3.52 -13.11 -4.04
N ASN A 95 -2.92 -13.88 -3.14
CA ASN A 95 -2.07 -15.03 -3.48
C ASN A 95 -1.02 -14.68 -4.54
N THR A 96 -0.45 -13.47 -4.41
CA THR A 96 0.51 -12.91 -5.36
C THR A 96 1.93 -13.07 -4.84
N ASN A 97 2.82 -13.52 -5.72
CA ASN A 97 4.26 -13.59 -5.47
C ASN A 97 5.02 -12.57 -6.35
N SER A 98 5.94 -11.84 -5.74
CA SER A 98 6.91 -10.97 -6.43
C SER A 98 6.31 -9.83 -7.30
N ALA A 99 5.05 -9.43 -7.05
CA ALA A 99 4.46 -8.28 -7.72
C ALA A 99 4.98 -6.95 -7.16
N LYS A 100 4.82 -5.88 -7.95
CA LYS A 100 5.41 -4.57 -7.67
C LYS A 100 4.37 -3.46 -7.78
N VAL A 101 4.14 -2.74 -6.69
CA VAL A 101 3.32 -1.53 -6.65
C VAL A 101 4.26 -0.36 -6.42
N LYS A 102 4.55 0.42 -7.46
CA LYS A 102 5.64 1.42 -7.40
C LYS A 102 5.23 2.81 -7.86
N SER A 103 5.62 3.86 -7.14
CA SER A 103 5.49 5.24 -7.63
C SER A 103 4.07 5.63 -8.05
N ASN A 104 3.06 5.13 -7.33
CA ASN A 104 1.66 5.50 -7.55
C ASN A 104 1.17 6.48 -6.49
N THR A 105 0.11 7.21 -6.79
CA THR A 105 -0.75 7.83 -5.77
C THR A 105 -1.96 6.94 -5.55
N ILE A 106 -2.15 6.45 -4.33
CA ILE A 106 -3.22 5.54 -3.93
C ILE A 106 -4.08 6.27 -2.91
N GLU A 107 -5.27 6.69 -3.33
CA GLU A 107 -6.15 7.52 -2.50
C GLU A 107 -7.48 6.80 -2.29
N GLY A 108 -7.79 6.52 -1.03
CA GLY A 108 -9.12 6.10 -0.59
C GLY A 108 -9.92 7.34 -0.24
N ILE A 109 -11.24 7.32 -0.43
CA ILE A 109 -12.14 8.34 0.16
C ILE A 109 -12.57 7.89 1.57
N PHE A 110 -11.59 7.67 2.45
CA PHE A 110 -11.68 6.90 3.71
C PHE A 110 -12.13 5.43 3.53
N GLY A 111 -12.18 4.92 2.31
CA GLY A 111 -12.72 3.59 1.99
C GLY A 111 -11.66 2.48 1.91
N GLY A 112 -11.69 1.57 2.89
CA GLY A 112 -11.05 0.25 2.82
C GLY A 112 -9.52 0.25 2.81
N HIS A 113 -8.92 -0.63 2.02
CA HIS A 113 -7.47 -0.82 1.94
C HIS A 113 -6.88 -0.10 0.73
N GLY A 114 -5.80 0.66 0.91
CA GLY A 114 -5.02 1.22 -0.19
C GLY A 114 -4.31 0.10 -0.97
N VAL A 115 -3.41 -0.60 -0.30
CA VAL A 115 -2.82 -1.86 -0.78
C VAL A 115 -3.22 -2.98 0.18
N ASN A 116 -3.86 -4.02 -0.34
CA ASN A 116 -4.24 -5.22 0.41
C ASN A 116 -3.41 -6.41 -0.07
N VAL A 117 -2.49 -6.88 0.76
CA VAL A 117 -1.73 -8.11 0.57
C VAL A 117 -2.41 -9.20 1.36
N SER A 118 -3.06 -10.12 0.65
CA SER A 118 -3.83 -11.19 1.27
C SER A 118 -3.39 -12.55 0.73
N THR A 119 -3.13 -13.49 1.62
CA THR A 119 -2.82 -14.87 1.25
C THR A 119 -3.78 -15.84 1.91
N TYR A 120 -4.24 -16.83 1.16
CA TYR A 120 -5.06 -17.92 1.65
C TYR A 120 -4.59 -19.23 1.03
N ASN A 121 -4.15 -20.17 1.89
CA ASN A 121 -3.62 -21.49 1.49
C ASN A 121 -2.56 -21.42 0.38
N SER A 122 -1.70 -20.39 0.39
CA SER A 122 -0.65 -20.20 -0.60
C SER A 122 0.70 -19.90 0.08
N PRO A 123 1.49 -20.93 0.41
CA PRO A 123 2.75 -20.77 1.14
C PRO A 123 3.83 -20.04 0.34
N ASP A 124 3.72 -20.05 -1.00
CA ASP A 124 4.69 -19.41 -1.90
C ASP A 124 4.39 -17.94 -2.22
N SER A 125 3.24 -17.43 -1.75
CA SER A 125 2.83 -16.04 -1.94
C SER A 125 3.54 -15.08 -0.99
N GLY A 126 3.82 -13.86 -1.46
CA GLY A 126 4.58 -12.83 -0.74
C GLY A 126 5.76 -12.33 -1.58
N GLY A 127 6.78 -11.74 -0.91
CA GLY A 127 7.92 -11.19 -1.64
C GLY A 127 7.57 -10.01 -2.55
N ASN A 128 6.40 -9.41 -2.36
CA ASN A 128 5.94 -8.27 -3.15
C ASN A 128 6.71 -7.02 -2.74
N ILE A 129 6.80 -6.04 -3.65
CA ILE A 129 7.50 -4.77 -3.41
C ILE A 129 6.49 -3.63 -3.49
N ILE A 130 6.33 -2.90 -2.40
CA ILE A 130 5.49 -1.70 -2.32
C ILE A 130 6.43 -0.52 -2.08
N SER A 131 6.70 0.28 -3.10
CA SER A 131 7.75 1.30 -2.99
C SER A 131 7.48 2.62 -3.70
N GLY A 132 7.84 3.73 -3.06
CA GLY A 132 7.74 5.06 -3.69
C GLY A 132 6.31 5.56 -3.86
N ASN A 133 5.31 4.92 -3.23
CA ASN A 133 3.90 5.32 -3.39
C ASN A 133 3.52 6.42 -2.40
N SER A 134 2.59 7.27 -2.79
CA SER A 134 1.83 8.15 -1.89
C SER A 134 0.51 7.47 -1.57
N ILE A 135 0.29 7.08 -0.31
CA ILE A 135 -0.88 6.32 0.14
C ILE A 135 -1.62 7.14 1.19
N LEU A 136 -2.83 7.58 0.86
CA LEU A 136 -3.57 8.52 1.71
C LEU A 136 -5.07 8.26 1.77
N SER A 137 -5.67 8.65 2.91
CA SER A 137 -7.12 8.65 3.11
C SER A 137 -7.75 7.25 2.95
N ASN A 138 -7.03 6.17 3.29
CA ASN A 138 -7.60 4.82 3.35
C ASN A 138 -7.95 4.44 4.79
N TYR A 139 -8.81 3.43 5.00
CA TYR A 139 -8.99 2.86 6.33
C TYR A 139 -7.73 2.11 6.80
N ASN A 140 -7.07 1.39 5.90
CA ASN A 140 -5.67 0.99 6.09
C ASN A 140 -4.89 1.41 4.85
N GLY A 141 -3.78 2.13 5.02
CA GLY A 141 -2.89 2.45 3.90
C GLY A 141 -2.37 1.17 3.24
N ILE A 142 -1.70 0.33 4.04
CA ILE A 142 -1.32 -1.04 3.66
C ILE A 142 -1.90 -2.02 4.68
N ALA A 143 -2.61 -3.03 4.21
CA ALA A 143 -3.02 -4.18 5.00
C ALA A 143 -2.27 -5.43 4.52
N ASP A 144 -1.64 -6.13 5.43
CA ASP A 144 -0.88 -7.35 5.18
C ASP A 144 -1.39 -8.51 6.06
N SER A 145 -1.85 -9.55 5.39
CA SER A 145 -2.21 -10.84 5.97
C SER A 145 -1.43 -11.98 5.32
N THR A 146 -0.20 -11.71 4.86
CA THR A 146 0.68 -12.74 4.32
C THR A 146 0.98 -13.81 5.39
N MET A 147 0.68 -15.06 5.08
CA MET A 147 0.82 -16.23 5.98
C MET A 147 2.04 -17.08 5.64
N SER A 148 2.79 -16.73 4.60
CA SER A 148 3.98 -17.49 4.20
C SER A 148 5.02 -17.54 5.33
N ALA A 149 5.57 -18.74 5.56
CA ALA A 149 6.63 -18.91 6.55
C ALA A 149 7.93 -18.21 6.13
N SER A 150 8.22 -18.17 4.83
CA SER A 150 9.53 -17.77 4.28
C SER A 150 9.48 -16.48 3.45
N LYS A 151 8.30 -16.02 3.02
CA LYS A 151 8.17 -14.80 2.23
C LYS A 151 7.85 -13.59 3.10
N VAL A 152 8.58 -12.51 2.86
CA VAL A 152 8.39 -11.20 3.50
C VAL A 152 8.25 -10.17 2.38
N ASN A 153 7.28 -9.27 2.48
CA ASN A 153 7.07 -8.20 1.51
C ASN A 153 7.96 -7.01 1.83
N LYS A 154 8.53 -6.38 0.80
CA LYS A 154 9.40 -5.22 0.92
C LYS A 154 8.58 -3.93 0.85
N VAL A 155 8.73 -3.05 1.84
CA VAL A 155 8.04 -1.75 1.88
C VAL A 155 9.06 -0.63 2.14
N GLU A 156 9.26 0.26 1.17
CA GLU A 156 10.27 1.31 1.25
C GLU A 156 9.89 2.58 0.49
N LYS A 157 10.34 3.74 0.97
CA LYS A 157 10.19 5.03 0.27
C LYS A 157 8.74 5.47 0.05
N ASN A 158 7.79 4.93 0.80
CA ASN A 158 6.38 5.34 0.67
C ASN A 158 6.07 6.53 1.57
N ILE A 159 5.15 7.39 1.13
CA ILE A 159 4.53 8.44 1.93
C ILE A 159 3.14 7.93 2.34
N ILE A 160 2.94 7.62 3.62
CA ILE A 160 1.75 6.96 4.14
C ILE A 160 1.11 7.88 5.18
N ILE A 161 0.15 8.68 4.72
CA ILE A 161 -0.37 9.82 5.49
C ILE A 161 -1.89 9.86 5.51
N GLN A 162 -2.48 10.39 6.58
CA GLN A 162 -3.93 10.62 6.67
C GLN A 162 -4.78 9.38 6.40
N ASN A 163 -4.25 8.18 6.63
CA ASN A 163 -5.04 6.97 6.67
C ASN A 163 -5.61 6.79 8.08
N ASN A 164 -6.62 5.95 8.27
CA ASN A 164 -7.05 5.60 9.62
C ASN A 164 -5.94 4.81 10.35
N ILE A 165 -5.38 3.81 9.67
CA ILE A 165 -4.15 3.11 10.06
C ILE A 165 -3.17 3.20 8.90
N GLY A 166 -1.91 3.57 9.14
CA GLY A 166 -0.90 3.61 8.08
C GLY A 166 -0.61 2.22 7.51
N VAL A 167 -0.11 1.32 8.36
CA VAL A 167 0.19 -0.08 8.05
C VAL A 167 -0.41 -0.99 9.11
N LYS A 168 -1.13 -2.02 8.65
CA LYS A 168 -1.63 -3.10 9.51
C LYS A 168 -1.06 -4.43 9.02
N SER A 169 -0.31 -5.15 9.87
CA SER A 169 0.18 -6.50 9.55
C SER A 169 -0.17 -7.49 10.65
N ASN A 170 -0.84 -8.58 10.27
CA ASN A 170 -1.28 -9.59 11.24
C ASN A 170 -0.16 -10.56 11.65
N TYR A 171 0.61 -11.01 10.67
CA TYR A 171 1.67 -12.01 10.82
C TYR A 171 3.07 -11.41 10.64
N VAL A 172 3.20 -10.08 10.61
CA VAL A 172 4.48 -9.36 10.56
C VAL A 172 5.35 -9.87 9.40
N LYS A 173 4.79 -9.83 8.19
CA LYS A 173 5.46 -10.23 6.93
C LYS A 173 5.73 -9.04 6.03
N LEU A 174 6.10 -7.92 6.66
CA LEU A 174 6.56 -6.71 6.02
C LEU A 174 7.95 -6.36 6.54
N ASP A 175 8.86 -6.02 5.64
CA ASP A 175 10.13 -5.38 5.96
C ASP A 175 9.99 -3.89 5.66
N LEU A 176 9.85 -3.09 6.71
CA LEU A 176 9.72 -1.64 6.65
C LEU A 176 11.07 -0.93 6.80
N GLY A 177 12.20 -1.67 6.82
CA GLY A 177 13.55 -1.10 6.84
C GLY A 177 14.56 -1.99 7.57
N GLN A 178 15.63 -2.35 6.87
CA GLN A 178 16.78 -3.17 7.30
C GLN A 178 16.45 -4.61 7.72
N GLY A 179 15.31 -5.15 7.30
CA GLY A 179 14.96 -6.56 7.48
C GLY A 179 15.49 -7.47 6.37
N SER A 180 14.91 -8.67 6.28
CA SER A 180 15.40 -9.75 5.41
C SER A 180 15.22 -9.51 3.91
N THR A 181 14.40 -8.54 3.50
CA THR A 181 14.23 -8.19 2.08
C THR A 181 15.22 -7.13 1.62
N GLY A 182 16.01 -6.56 2.55
CA GLY A 182 16.89 -5.43 2.28
C GLY A 182 16.11 -4.14 2.00
N SER A 183 14.94 -3.94 2.64
CA SER A 183 14.28 -2.64 2.64
C SER A 183 15.20 -1.57 3.17
N VAL A 184 15.32 -0.43 2.48
CA VAL A 184 16.10 0.69 3.02
C VAL A 184 15.34 1.47 4.10
N GLY A 185 14.04 1.20 4.26
CA GLY A 185 13.14 2.03 5.04
C GLY A 185 12.72 3.25 4.23
N GLU A 186 13.01 4.45 4.75
CA GLU A 186 12.65 5.73 4.14
C GLU A 186 11.14 5.90 3.90
N ASN A 187 10.30 5.15 4.61
CA ASN A 187 8.88 5.41 4.63
C ASN A 187 8.61 6.62 5.53
N THR A 188 7.67 7.46 5.14
CA THR A 188 7.14 8.54 5.97
C THR A 188 5.76 8.13 6.45
N PHE A 189 5.61 8.01 7.76
CA PHE A 189 4.31 7.86 8.41
C PHE A 189 3.98 9.18 9.09
N SER A 190 2.79 9.72 8.79
CA SER A 190 2.38 10.97 9.41
C SER A 190 0.89 11.22 9.36
N CYS A 191 0.34 11.75 10.45
CA CYS A 191 -1.07 12.13 10.56
C CYS A 191 -2.01 10.98 10.24
N ASN A 192 -1.60 9.73 10.48
CA ASN A 192 -2.55 8.62 10.44
C ASN A 192 -3.44 8.72 11.70
N HIS A 193 -4.75 8.58 11.51
CA HIS A 193 -5.74 9.02 12.49
C HIS A 193 -5.63 8.27 13.83
N HIS A 194 -5.39 6.96 13.78
CA HIS A 194 -5.25 6.13 14.98
C HIS A 194 -3.79 5.78 15.24
N GLN A 195 -3.16 5.10 14.29
CA GLN A 195 -1.74 4.78 14.39
C GLN A 195 -1.04 4.64 13.04
N ASP A 196 0.27 4.89 13.04
CA ASP A 196 1.10 4.68 11.86
C ASP A 196 1.26 3.20 11.56
N ILE A 197 1.54 2.38 12.59
CA ILE A 197 1.73 0.93 12.44
C ILE A 197 0.96 0.17 13.52
N TYR A 198 0.28 -0.90 13.08
CA TYR A 198 -0.42 -1.85 13.95
C TYR A 198 0.05 -3.29 13.65
N VAL A 199 0.74 -3.92 14.60
CA VAL A 199 1.37 -5.25 14.44
C VAL A 199 1.06 -6.22 15.60
N GLY A 200 1.34 -7.51 15.36
CA GLY A 200 1.35 -8.54 16.40
C GLY A 200 -0.02 -9.13 16.74
N THR A 201 -0.94 -9.22 15.78
CA THR A 201 -2.33 -9.64 16.05
C THR A 201 -2.57 -11.14 15.97
N ALA A 202 -1.69 -11.89 15.29
CA ALA A 202 -1.97 -13.27 14.92
C ALA A 202 -0.89 -14.30 15.27
N ALA A 203 0.31 -13.88 15.72
CA ALA A 203 1.36 -14.78 16.17
C ALA A 203 2.36 -14.08 17.11
N SER A 204 3.01 -14.87 17.97
CA SER A 204 4.01 -14.40 18.93
C SER A 204 5.44 -14.72 18.51
N GLY A 205 6.41 -14.01 19.13
CA GLY A 205 7.83 -14.19 18.87
C GLY A 205 8.27 -13.64 17.50
N GLN A 206 7.47 -12.73 16.93
CA GLN A 206 7.74 -12.15 15.62
C GLN A 206 8.70 -10.97 15.73
N THR A 207 9.31 -10.59 14.62
CA THR A 207 10.18 -9.42 14.55
C THR A 207 9.73 -8.50 13.43
N GLN A 208 9.42 -7.25 13.76
CA GLN A 208 9.17 -6.18 12.81
C GLN A 208 10.40 -5.29 12.70
N TYR A 209 10.94 -5.18 11.50
CA TYR A 209 12.01 -4.23 11.16
C TYR A 209 11.39 -2.97 10.55
N ALA A 210 11.64 -1.82 11.16
CA ALA A 210 11.12 -0.51 10.77
C ALA A 210 12.18 0.60 10.94
N LEU A 211 13.41 0.32 10.53
CA LEU A 211 14.52 1.27 10.63
C LEU A 211 14.45 2.33 9.53
N ASN A 212 15.06 3.50 9.78
CA ASN A 212 15.22 4.61 8.85
C ASN A 212 13.90 5.19 8.31
N ASN A 213 12.82 5.13 9.09
CA ASN A 213 11.54 5.74 8.72
C ASN A 213 11.36 7.11 9.41
N ALA A 214 10.51 7.94 8.83
CA ALA A 214 10.06 9.19 9.43
C ALA A 214 8.70 8.97 10.12
N TRP A 215 8.53 9.56 11.30
CA TRP A 215 7.42 9.33 12.23
C TRP A 215 6.82 10.63 12.73
N ASP A 216 5.61 10.58 13.26
CA ASP A 216 5.00 11.74 13.91
C ASP A 216 5.78 12.16 15.17
N HIS A 217 6.33 11.20 15.92
CA HIS A 217 7.12 11.47 17.12
C HIS A 217 8.57 10.97 17.06
N MET A 218 9.45 11.62 17.84
CA MET A 218 10.85 11.19 18.01
C MET A 218 11.28 11.23 19.50
N PRO A 219 11.58 10.07 20.13
CA PRO A 219 11.43 8.72 19.57
C PRO A 219 9.95 8.39 19.26
N PRO A 220 9.68 7.43 18.36
CA PRO A 220 8.32 6.99 18.08
C PRO A 220 7.61 6.55 19.36
N THR A 221 6.36 6.98 19.53
CA THR A 221 5.49 6.56 20.62
C THR A 221 5.04 5.12 20.40
N THR A 222 4.91 4.37 21.50
CA THR A 222 4.52 2.95 21.44
C THR A 222 3.37 2.67 22.40
N SER A 223 2.38 1.91 21.94
CA SER A 223 1.27 1.43 22.77
C SER A 223 1.06 -0.07 22.61
N ARG A 224 0.44 -0.68 23.62
CA ARG A 224 0.14 -2.13 23.69
C ARG A 224 -1.26 -2.49 23.24
N SER A 225 -2.10 -1.49 23.03
CA SER A 225 -3.50 -1.63 22.66
C SER A 225 -3.81 -0.63 21.56
N TYR A 226 -4.81 -0.96 20.75
CA TYR A 226 -5.39 -0.02 19.80
C TYR A 226 -5.74 1.28 20.53
N ASP A 227 -5.14 2.39 20.13
CA ASP A 227 -5.35 3.71 20.72
C ASP A 227 -6.07 4.60 19.69
N GLY A 228 -6.87 5.53 20.19
CA GLY A 228 -7.69 6.44 19.40
C GLY A 228 -6.91 7.50 18.63
N TYR A 229 -5.67 7.79 19.04
CA TYR A 229 -5.04 9.09 18.74
C TYR A 229 -3.54 8.97 18.47
N GLY A 230 -3.14 9.12 17.20
CA GLY A 230 -1.80 9.55 16.80
C GLY A 230 -0.60 8.70 17.27
N ILE A 231 -0.79 7.45 17.66
CA ILE A 231 0.31 6.60 18.15
C ILE A 231 1.16 6.11 16.96
N ASP A 232 2.48 6.21 17.03
CA ASP A 232 3.32 5.73 15.92
C ASP A 232 3.25 4.19 15.83
N ILE A 233 3.47 3.48 16.94
CA ILE A 233 3.57 2.02 16.93
C ILE A 233 2.63 1.37 17.95
N VAL A 234 1.61 0.68 17.46
CA VAL A 234 0.82 -0.24 18.29
C VAL A 234 1.34 -1.66 18.10
N ASN A 235 1.92 -2.19 19.18
CA ASN A 235 2.42 -3.56 19.28
C ASN A 235 1.52 -4.36 20.22
N LEU A 236 0.55 -5.06 19.64
CA LEU A 236 -0.46 -5.76 20.43
C LEU A 236 0.22 -6.81 21.32
N ASN A 237 -0.05 -6.74 22.63
CA ASN A 237 0.46 -7.66 23.66
C ASN A 237 2.00 -7.76 23.77
N TYR A 238 2.78 -6.87 23.12
CA TYR A 238 4.25 -6.97 23.03
C TYR A 238 4.77 -8.32 22.49
N GLU A 239 3.94 -9.02 21.72
CA GLU A 239 4.30 -10.33 21.17
C GLU A 239 5.26 -10.22 19.97
N THR A 240 5.44 -9.01 19.45
CA THR A 240 6.40 -8.68 18.39
C THR A 240 7.54 -7.84 18.94
N ILE A 241 8.77 -8.18 18.59
CA ILE A 241 9.92 -7.28 18.80
C ILE A 241 9.95 -6.29 17.64
N VAL A 242 9.86 -4.99 17.93
CA VAL A 242 9.89 -3.94 16.91
C VAL A 242 11.23 -3.21 16.97
N TYR A 243 12.00 -3.27 15.90
CA TYR A 243 13.22 -2.51 15.73
C TYR A 243 12.94 -1.22 14.97
N TYR A 244 13.07 -0.08 15.64
CA TYR A 244 13.01 1.25 15.05
C TYR A 244 14.24 2.05 15.49
N ALA A 245 15.00 2.57 14.53
CA ALA A 245 16.21 3.35 14.76
C ALA A 245 16.58 4.12 13.49
N GLY A 246 17.46 5.13 13.61
CA GLY A 246 17.95 5.90 12.46
C GLY A 246 16.88 6.73 11.75
N GLY A 247 15.72 6.91 12.37
CA GLY A 247 14.59 7.63 11.82
C GLY A 247 14.69 9.15 11.97
N SER A 248 13.69 9.85 11.45
CA SER A 248 13.53 11.31 11.56
C SER A 248 12.09 11.67 11.94
N VAL A 249 11.82 12.94 12.23
CA VAL A 249 10.45 13.45 12.37
C VAL A 249 9.88 13.70 10.97
N ALA A 250 8.65 13.25 10.72
CA ALA A 250 7.97 13.45 9.46
C ALA A 250 7.68 14.94 9.19
N SER A 251 7.79 15.34 7.92
CA SER A 251 7.40 16.68 7.51
C SER A 251 5.88 16.84 7.61
N GLY A 252 5.43 17.68 8.53
CA GLY A 252 4.00 17.85 8.81
C GLY A 252 3.46 16.88 9.86
N ALA A 253 4.33 16.38 10.74
CA ALA A 253 3.96 15.52 11.86
C ALA A 253 2.73 16.03 12.64
N CYS A 254 1.83 15.11 12.97
CA CYS A 254 0.66 15.36 13.82
C CYS A 254 0.92 14.87 15.26
N ASN A 255 0.19 15.45 16.22
CA ASN A 255 0.18 14.99 17.62
C ASN A 255 -1.06 14.14 17.89
#